data_AF-A0A3L8DNB7-F1
#
_entry.id   AF-A0A3L8DNB7-F1
#
_cell.length_a   1.000
_cell.length_b   1.000
_cell.length_c   1.000
_cell.angle_alpha   90.00
_cell.angle_beta   90.00
_cell.angle_gamma   90.00
#
_symmetry.space_group_name_H-M   'P 1'
#
loop_
_entity.id
_entity.type
_entity.pdbx_description
1 polymer ?
#
loop_
_entity_poly.entity_id
_entity_poly.type
_entity_poly.pdbx_seq_one_letter_code
_entity_poly.pdbx_strand_id
1 'polypeptide(L)'
;MLKLEHDKIDNFLADQAIQWTFIPPYSPHMSGLWEAAVKSAKVHLKRVIGNTMLTFEELGTLFVQIQAVLNSRPLCPTSADSCDYEALTPGHFIIGESLIS
;
A
#
# COMPACT_ATOMS: atom_id res chain seq x y z
N MET A 1 24.07 1.82 -19.80
CA MET A 1 23.39 2.39 -18.62
C MET A 1 22.14 1.58 -18.27
N LEU A 2 21.14 1.44 -19.14
CA LEU A 2 19.92 0.64 -18.88
C LEU A 2 20.13 -0.87 -18.57
N LYS A 3 21.13 -1.53 -19.19
CA LYS A 3 21.44 -2.96 -18.90
C LYS A 3 22.05 -3.18 -17.50
N LEU A 4 22.90 -2.26 -17.05
CA LEU A 4 23.55 -2.33 -15.73
C LEU A 4 22.54 -2.21 -14.58
N GLU A 5 21.39 -1.58 -14.81
CA GLU A 5 20.32 -1.51 -13.82
C GLU A 5 19.48 -2.80 -13.79
N HIS A 6 19.26 -3.44 -14.94
CA HIS A 6 18.56 -4.73 -15.00
C HIS A 6 19.36 -5.82 -14.28
N ASP A 7 20.66 -5.94 -14.54
CA ASP A 7 21.50 -6.95 -13.89
C ASP A 7 21.52 -6.77 -12.35
N LYS A 8 21.47 -5.53 -11.87
CA LYS A 8 21.40 -5.25 -10.43
C LYS A 8 20.06 -5.65 -9.83
N ILE A 9 18.97 -5.37 -10.52
CA ILE A 9 17.62 -5.74 -10.09
C ILE A 9 17.47 -7.26 -10.08
N ASP A 10 17.90 -7.94 -11.15
CA ASP A 10 17.79 -9.39 -11.27
C ASP A 10 18.59 -10.12 -10.19
N ASN A 11 19.81 -9.67 -9.91
CA ASN A 11 20.63 -10.22 -8.81
C ASN A 11 19.97 -9.98 -7.45
N PHE A 12 19.47 -8.75 -7.19
CA PHE A 12 18.77 -8.46 -5.94
C PHE A 12 17.53 -9.34 -5.74
N LEU A 13 16.72 -9.51 -6.79
CA LEU A 13 15.53 -10.35 -6.74
C LEU A 13 15.89 -11.82 -6.51
N ALA A 14 16.95 -12.32 -7.16
CA ALA A 14 17.44 -13.68 -6.95
C ALA A 14 17.92 -13.88 -5.51
N ASP A 15 18.70 -12.95 -4.95
CA ASP A 15 19.19 -12.98 -3.56
C ASP A 15 18.05 -12.98 -2.54
N GLN A 16 16.94 -12.29 -2.86
CA GLN A 16 15.74 -12.25 -2.02
C GLN A 16 14.73 -13.36 -2.33
N ALA A 17 15.04 -14.27 -3.25
CA ALA A 17 14.12 -15.30 -3.74
C ALA A 17 12.76 -14.76 -4.24
N ILE A 18 12.77 -13.57 -4.87
CA ILE A 18 11.60 -12.91 -5.43
C ILE A 18 11.48 -13.23 -6.92
N GLN A 19 10.35 -13.81 -7.34
CA GLN A 19 10.02 -13.97 -8.75
C GLN A 19 9.34 -12.72 -9.28
N TRP A 20 9.96 -12.04 -10.24
CA TRP A 20 9.32 -10.93 -10.97
C TRP A 20 8.48 -11.44 -12.13
N THR A 21 7.26 -10.91 -12.29
CA THR A 21 6.37 -11.28 -13.39
C THR A 21 5.65 -10.04 -13.89
N PHE A 22 5.76 -9.78 -15.20
CA PHE A 22 5.03 -8.68 -15.83
C PHE A 22 3.59 -9.08 -16.10
N ILE A 23 2.69 -8.09 -16.06
CA ILE A 23 1.34 -8.29 -16.58
C ILE A 23 1.40 -8.61 -18.08
N PRO A 24 0.54 -9.49 -18.58
CA PRO A 24 0.41 -9.72 -20.01
C PRO A 24 0.09 -8.40 -20.75
N PRO A 25 0.60 -8.21 -21.97
CA PRO A 25 0.28 -7.05 -22.77
C PRO A 25 -1.24 -6.96 -22.98
N TYR A 26 -1.76 -5.73 -23.04
CA TYR A 26 -3.19 -5.45 -23.24
C TYR A 26 -4.14 -6.02 -22.17
N SER A 27 -3.65 -6.25 -20.94
CA SER A 27 -4.45 -6.77 -19.82
C SER A 27 -4.65 -5.74 -18.69
N PRO A 28 -5.31 -4.60 -18.93
CA PRO A 28 -5.48 -3.53 -17.93
C PRO A 28 -6.37 -3.94 -16.74
N HIS A 29 -7.16 -5.01 -16.87
CA HIS A 29 -7.94 -5.54 -15.75
C HIS A 29 -7.05 -6.17 -14.67
N MET A 30 -5.84 -6.61 -15.01
CA MET A 30 -4.89 -7.19 -14.06
C MET A 30 -4.24 -6.15 -13.14
N SER A 31 -4.41 -4.85 -13.43
CA SER A 31 -3.82 -3.74 -12.66
C SER A 31 -4.75 -3.01 -11.70
N GLY A 32 -6.01 -3.42 -11.62
CA GLY A 32 -7.02 -2.66 -10.89
C GLY A 32 -6.74 -2.50 -9.39
N LEU A 33 -6.15 -3.50 -8.73
CA LEU A 33 -5.92 -3.46 -7.27
C LEU A 33 -4.89 -2.39 -6.87
N TRP A 34 -3.72 -2.35 -7.52
CA TRP A 34 -2.71 -1.34 -7.19
C TRP A 34 -3.10 0.04 -7.70
N GLU A 35 -3.79 0.13 -8.84
CA GLU A 35 -4.34 1.41 -9.31
C GLU A 35 -5.36 1.99 -8.33
N ALA A 36 -6.23 1.15 -7.77
CA ALA A 36 -7.16 1.55 -6.72
C ALA A 36 -6.43 2.00 -5.45
N ALA A 37 -5.38 1.30 -5.04
CA ALA A 37 -4.55 1.71 -3.90
C ALA A 37 -3.87 3.07 -4.14
N VAL A 38 -3.28 3.28 -5.32
CA VAL A 38 -2.67 4.58 -5.73
C VAL A 38 -3.72 5.68 -5.75
N LYS A 39 -4.93 5.41 -6.26
CA LYS A 39 -6.05 6.36 -6.25
C LYS A 39 -6.41 6.75 -4.82
N SER A 40 -6.58 5.79 -3.91
CA SER A 40 -6.92 6.04 -2.51
C SER A 40 -5.86 6.88 -1.81
N ALA A 41 -4.57 6.56 -1.98
CA ALA A 41 -3.47 7.34 -1.41
C ALA A 41 -3.49 8.80 -1.91
N LYS A 42 -3.65 9.00 -3.23
CA LYS A 42 -3.75 10.34 -3.84
C LYS A 42 -4.97 11.12 -3.34
N VAL A 43 -6.09 10.45 -3.09
CA VAL A 43 -7.29 11.09 -2.54
C VAL A 43 -7.03 11.63 -1.14
N HIS A 44 -6.43 10.84 -0.25
CA HIS A 44 -6.07 11.32 1.09
C HIS A 44 -5.04 12.45 1.02
N LEU A 45 -4.01 12.30 0.18
CA LEU A 45 -2.97 13.31 -0.02
C LEU A 45 -3.57 14.67 -0.40
N LYS A 46 -4.44 14.69 -1.43
CA LYS A 46 -5.11 15.91 -1.89
C LYS A 46 -5.99 16.56 -0.82
N ARG A 47 -6.68 15.74 0.00
CA ARG A 47 -7.55 16.23 1.07
C ARG A 47 -6.77 16.86 2.22
N VAL A 48 -5.58 16.34 2.53
CA VAL A 48 -4.79 16.79 3.68
C VAL A 48 -3.85 17.95 3.32
N ILE A 49 -3.20 17.92 2.15
CA ILE A 49 -2.23 18.97 1.77
C ILE A 49 -2.90 20.35 1.59
N GLY A 50 -4.07 20.39 0.97
CA GLY A 50 -4.71 21.66 0.59
C GLY A 50 -3.79 22.52 -0.27
N ASN A 51 -3.52 23.75 0.19
CA ASN A 51 -2.61 24.71 -0.46
C ASN A 51 -1.23 24.81 0.21
N THR A 52 -0.91 23.90 1.13
CA THR A 52 0.33 23.95 1.91
C THR A 52 1.51 23.43 1.09
N MET A 53 2.64 24.12 1.13
CA MET A 53 3.90 23.57 0.62
C MET A 53 4.59 22.78 1.73
N LEU A 54 4.78 21.49 1.50
CA LEU A 54 5.46 20.59 2.42
C LEU A 54 6.93 20.46 2.02
N THR A 55 7.81 20.43 3.02
CA THR A 55 9.18 19.93 2.89
C THR A 55 9.17 18.43 2.59
N PHE A 56 10.33 17.90 2.21
CA PHE A 56 10.49 16.47 1.95
C PHE A 56 10.13 15.62 3.17
N GLU A 57 10.56 16.02 4.36
CA GLU A 57 10.31 15.30 5.62
C GLU A 57 8.83 15.34 6.01
N GLU A 58 8.17 16.48 5.84
CA GLU A 58 6.74 16.63 6.10
C GLU A 58 5.90 15.79 5.12
N LEU A 59 6.29 15.77 3.83
CA LEU A 59 5.63 14.93 2.84
C LEU A 59 5.79 13.44 3.16
N GLY A 60 7.01 13.02 3.56
CA GLY A 60 7.28 11.65 3.99
C GLY A 60 6.43 11.24 5.19
N THR A 61 6.36 12.11 6.19
CA THR A 61 5.51 11.91 7.38
C THR A 61 4.04 11.77 7.01
N LEU A 62 3.55 12.62 6.10
CA LEU A 62 2.18 12.54 5.61
C LEU A 62 1.90 11.22 4.89
N PHE A 63 2.84 10.73 4.08
CA PHE A 63 2.67 9.41 3.43
C PHE A 63 2.62 8.26 4.44
N VAL A 64 3.40 8.31 5.52
CA VAL A 64 3.33 7.31 6.60
C VAL A 64 1.95 7.34 7.27
N GLN A 65 1.41 8.54 7.55
CA GLN A 65 0.06 8.67 8.10
C GLN A 65 -1.01 8.12 7.16
N ILE A 66 -0.92 8.43 5.86
CA ILE A 66 -1.85 7.92 4.85
C ILE A 66 -1.75 6.38 4.77
N GLN A 67 -0.53 5.82 4.80
CA GLN A 67 -0.32 4.38 4.83
C GLN A 67 -0.99 3.73 6.05
N ALA A 68 -0.81 4.31 7.24
CA ALA A 68 -1.45 3.84 8.46
C ALA A 68 -2.97 3.83 8.34
N VAL A 69 -3.57 4.91 7.80
CA VAL A 69 -5.02 4.98 7.54
C VAL A 69 -5.46 3.90 6.55
N LEU A 70 -4.77 3.75 5.42
CA LEU A 70 -5.13 2.77 4.41
C LEU A 70 -5.04 1.35 4.96
N ASN A 71 -4.04 1.04 5.79
CA ASN A 71 -3.86 -0.30 6.34
C ASN A 71 -4.71 -0.58 7.58
N SER A 72 -5.26 0.45 8.24
CA SER A 72 -6.17 0.31 9.38
C SER A 72 -7.64 0.36 8.98
N ARG A 73 -7.94 0.53 7.69
CA ARG A 73 -9.33 0.62 7.23
C ARG A 73 -10.08 -0.71 7.49
N PRO A 74 -11.33 -0.67 7.98
CA PRO A 74 -12.13 -1.87 8.18
C PRO A 74 -12.51 -2.51 6.84
N LEU A 75 -12.40 -3.84 6.75
CA LEU A 75 -12.79 -4.64 5.59
C LEU A 75 -14.11 -5.39 5.86
N CYS A 76 -14.17 -6.12 6.97
CA CYS A 76 -15.36 -6.84 7.44
C CYS A 76 -15.26 -7.11 8.95
N PRO A 77 -16.36 -7.45 9.64
CA PRO A 77 -16.31 -7.93 11.01
C PRO A 77 -15.45 -9.20 11.12
N THR A 78 -14.73 -9.35 12.23
CA THR A 78 -13.95 -10.56 12.54
C THR A 78 -14.83 -11.70 13.07
N SER A 79 -15.94 -11.37 13.73
CA SER A 79 -16.88 -12.35 14.28
C SER A 79 -18.33 -12.02 13.94
N ALA A 80 -19.22 -12.97 14.22
CA ALA A 80 -20.66 -12.82 14.08
C ALA A 80 -21.34 -12.31 15.36
N ASP A 81 -20.57 -12.10 16.45
CA ASP A 81 -21.09 -11.57 17.70
C ASP A 81 -21.41 -10.08 17.53
N SER A 82 -22.63 -9.68 17.86
CA SER A 82 -23.06 -8.29 17.78
C SER A 82 -22.43 -7.38 18.84
N CYS A 83 -21.80 -7.97 19.86
CA CYS A 83 -21.03 -7.27 20.89
C CYS A 83 -19.53 -7.15 20.55
N ASP A 84 -19.08 -7.78 19.47
CA ASP A 84 -17.70 -7.64 18.99
C ASP A 84 -17.61 -6.52 17.96
N TYR A 85 -16.81 -5.50 18.28
CA TYR A 85 -16.62 -4.32 17.44
C TYR A 85 -15.29 -4.36 16.67
N GLU A 86 -14.57 -5.47 16.72
CA GLU A 86 -13.32 -5.62 15.99
C GLU A 86 -13.59 -5.83 14.49
N ALA A 87 -12.87 -5.07 13.68
CA ALA A 87 -12.92 -5.19 12.23
C ALA A 87 -11.62 -5.78 11.71
N LEU A 88 -11.72 -6.73 10.79
CA LEU A 88 -10.60 -7.20 10.00
C LEU A 88 -10.10 -6.04 9.15
N THR A 89 -8.80 -5.78 9.20
CA THR A 89 -8.13 -4.68 8.46
C THR A 89 -7.00 -5.25 7.61
N PRO A 90 -6.51 -4.51 6.58
CA PRO A 90 -5.32 -4.92 5.87
C PRO A 90 -4.11 -5.14 6.79
N GLY A 91 -3.99 -4.39 7.88
CA GLY A 91 -2.93 -4.53 8.89
C GLY A 91 -2.82 -5.96 9.45
N HIS A 92 -3.96 -6.62 9.69
CA HIS A 92 -3.99 -8.00 10.16
C HIS A 92 -3.27 -8.97 9.22
N PHE A 93 -3.31 -8.73 7.90
CA PHE A 93 -2.60 -9.54 6.92
C PHE A 93 -1.12 -9.19 6.80
N ILE A 94 -0.74 -7.96 7.13
CA ILE A 94 0.63 -7.45 6.97
C ILE A 94 1.49 -7.81 8.19
N ILE A 95 0.95 -7.63 9.40
CA ILE A 95 1.69 -7.80 10.66
C ILE A 95 1.08 -8.84 11.61
N GLY A 96 -0.09 -9.41 11.28
CA GLY A 96 -0.77 -10.39 12.12
C GLY A 96 -1.74 -9.80 13.15
N GLU A 97 -1.83 -8.48 13.27
CA GLU A 97 -2.67 -7.76 14.24
C GLU A 97 -3.13 -6.39 13.73
N SER A 98 -3.95 -5.69 14.53
CA SER A 98 -4.40 -4.33 14.23
C SER A 98 -3.27 -3.31 14.38
N LEU A 99 -3.16 -2.39 13.40
CA LEU A 99 -2.15 -1.31 13.41
C LEU A 99 -2.48 -0.16 14.38
N ILE A 100 -3.70 -0.11 14.91
CA ILE A 100 -4.20 0.98 15.77
C ILE A 100 -4.61 0.47 17.16
N SER A 101 -4.01 -0.64 17.62
CA SER A 101 -4.27 -1.21 18.95
C SER A 101 -4.07 -0.22 20.10
#